data_AF-A0A0U3S122-F1
#
_entry.id   AF-A0A0U3S122-F1
#
_cell.length_a   1.000
_cell.length_b   1.000
_cell.length_c   1.000
_cell.angle_alpha   90.00
_cell.angle_beta   90.00
_cell.angle_gamma   90.00
#
_symmetry.space_group_name_H-M   'P 1'
#
loop_
_entity.id
_entity.type
_entity.pdbx_description
1 polymer ?
#
loop_
_entity_poly.entity_id
_entity_poly.type
_entity_poly.pdbx_seq_one_letter_code
_entity_poly.pdbx_strand_id
1 'polypeptide(L)'
;MGIPTAHGVSPENSDVLYSAYLNWLQGKPVGLASIEIKVNESLHNPVVIVQDYSKEHPRTLYSGSLLSPAVKIERIPVDTYVERVQENGKSGSVLKTRFRPVSLLVIVADENYWGARVISFEPKKPLVRIPAEVPLHYAPAKKRKLRPDCFGHRPWHGQDEWNKNGRNKKYPWSGR
;
A
#
# COMPACT_ATOMS: atom_id res chain seq x y z
N MET A 1 6.25 27.27 9.46
CA MET A 1 4.81 27.05 9.19
C MET A 1 4.48 25.63 9.62
N GLY A 2 3.76 25.46 10.73
CA GLY A 2 3.38 24.14 11.23
C GLY A 2 2.11 23.66 10.54
N ILE A 3 2.17 22.50 9.90
CA ILE A 3 0.97 21.82 9.37
C ILE A 3 0.18 21.36 10.60
N PRO A 4 -1.11 21.71 10.74
CA PRO A 4 -1.85 21.38 11.94
C PRO A 4 -1.95 19.85 12.08
N THR A 5 -1.53 19.33 13.24
CA THR A 5 -1.82 17.97 13.73
C THR A 5 -3.33 17.69 13.92
N ALA A 6 -4.19 18.64 13.55
CA ALA A 6 -5.62 18.72 13.85
C ALA A 6 -6.50 17.63 13.19
N HIS A 7 -5.95 16.75 12.35
CA HIS A 7 -6.73 15.71 11.66
C HIS A 7 -6.30 14.28 12.01
N GLY A 8 -5.52 14.11 13.07
CA GLY A 8 -5.25 12.79 13.63
C GLY A 8 -4.36 11.91 12.75
N VAL A 9 -3.45 12.55 11.99
CA VAL A 9 -2.42 11.98 11.11
C VAL A 9 -1.07 12.52 11.59
N SER A 10 -0.04 11.67 11.67
CA SER A 10 1.33 12.07 12.09
C SER A 10 1.88 13.21 11.20
N PRO A 11 2.65 14.16 11.74
CA PRO A 11 3.35 15.18 10.94
C PRO A 11 4.18 14.60 9.79
N GLU A 12 4.72 13.40 9.96
CA GLU A 12 5.54 12.72 8.94
C GLU A 12 4.72 12.30 7.69
N ASN A 13 3.39 12.31 7.81
CA ASN A 13 2.45 12.02 6.73
C ASN A 13 1.82 13.30 6.14
N SER A 14 2.36 14.48 6.45
CA SER A 14 1.76 15.77 6.09
C SER A 14 1.56 15.97 4.60
N ASP A 15 2.50 15.48 3.79
CA ASP A 15 2.46 15.63 2.33
C ASP A 15 1.28 14.88 1.73
N VAL A 16 1.01 13.67 2.25
CA VAL A 16 -0.12 12.85 1.80
C VAL A 16 -1.43 13.52 2.20
N LEU A 17 -1.52 14.04 3.44
CA LEU A 17 -2.67 14.80 3.93
C LEU A 17 -2.94 16.04 3.08
N TYR A 18 -1.92 16.84 2.80
CA TYR A 18 -2.03 18.02 1.96
C TYR A 18 -2.46 17.66 0.54
N SER A 19 -1.88 16.61 -0.06
CA SER A 19 -2.26 16.15 -1.40
C SER A 19 -3.70 15.66 -1.48
N ALA A 20 -4.21 15.03 -0.41
CA ALA A 20 -5.59 14.57 -0.34
C ALA A 20 -6.55 15.75 -0.19
N TYR A 21 -6.19 16.74 0.64
CA TYR A 21 -6.93 17.99 0.79
C TYR A 21 -7.08 18.74 -0.53
N LEU A 22 -6.00 18.93 -1.30
CA LEU A 22 -6.06 19.57 -2.61
C LEU A 22 -6.97 18.81 -3.59
N ASN A 23 -6.92 17.48 -3.57
CA ASN A 23 -7.80 16.66 -4.40
C ASN A 23 -9.28 16.82 -4.00
N TRP A 24 -9.59 16.92 -2.71
CA TRP A 24 -10.96 17.19 -2.25
C TRP A 24 -11.47 18.55 -2.70
N LEU A 25 -10.64 19.61 -2.65
CA LEU A 25 -11.01 20.92 -3.18
C LEU A 25 -11.34 20.88 -4.69
N GLN A 26 -10.75 19.93 -5.43
CA GLN A 26 -11.03 19.69 -6.85
C GLN A 26 -12.20 18.71 -7.09
N GLY A 27 -12.93 18.29 -6.05
CA GLY A 27 -14.03 17.34 -6.16
C GLY A 27 -13.61 15.90 -6.49
N LYS A 28 -12.32 15.55 -6.39
CA LYS A 28 -11.85 14.20 -6.69
C LYS A 28 -12.30 13.23 -5.59
N PRO A 29 -12.77 12.01 -5.95
CA PRO A 29 -13.27 11.03 -5.00
C PRO A 29 -12.11 10.29 -4.32
N VAL A 30 -11.35 10.98 -3.47
CA VAL A 30 -10.24 10.40 -2.70
C VAL A 30 -10.57 10.32 -1.21
N GLY A 31 -9.80 9.52 -0.49
CA GLY A 31 -9.82 9.42 0.96
C GLY A 31 -8.41 9.24 1.52
N LEU A 32 -8.30 9.21 2.84
CA LEU A 32 -7.08 8.91 3.58
C LEU A 32 -7.31 7.67 4.45
N ALA A 33 -6.41 6.71 4.34
CA ALA A 33 -6.33 5.58 5.24
C ALA A 33 -5.06 5.72 6.10
N SER A 34 -5.24 5.85 7.40
CA SER A 34 -4.16 5.74 8.38
C SER A 34 -4.10 4.30 8.85
N ILE A 35 -2.99 3.62 8.55
CA ILE A 35 -2.81 2.21 8.89
C ILE A 35 -1.99 2.16 10.17
N GLU A 36 -2.50 1.52 11.22
CA GLU A 36 -1.79 1.29 12.47
C GLU A 36 -1.28 -0.15 12.47
N ILE A 37 0.00 -0.32 12.12
CA ILE A 37 0.62 -1.64 12.01
C ILE A 37 0.97 -2.15 13.39
N LYS A 38 0.38 -3.28 13.75
CA LYS A 38 0.65 -4.00 15.01
C LYS A 38 1.49 -5.23 14.68
N VAL A 39 2.62 -5.35 15.34
CA VAL A 39 3.51 -6.51 15.23
C VAL A 39 3.79 -7.06 16.62
N ASN A 40 4.01 -8.37 16.71
CA ASN A 40 4.28 -9.08 17.96
C ASN A 40 5.77 -9.13 18.33
N GLU A 41 6.66 -8.75 17.42
CA GLU A 41 8.12 -8.76 17.61
C GLU A 41 8.70 -7.34 17.62
N SER A 42 9.84 -7.17 18.28
CA SER A 42 10.61 -5.92 18.23
C SER A 42 11.41 -5.87 16.93
N LEU A 43 11.05 -4.96 16.03
CA LEU A 43 11.72 -4.79 14.75
C LEU A 43 12.87 -3.78 14.85
N HIS A 44 14.00 -4.09 14.22
CA HIS A 44 15.16 -3.20 14.17
C HIS A 44 15.25 -2.55 12.78
N ASN A 45 14.87 -1.27 12.67
CA ASN A 45 14.79 -0.51 11.42
C ASN A 45 13.87 -1.16 10.36
N PRO A 46 12.57 -1.33 10.65
CA PRO A 46 11.65 -1.94 9.71
C PRO A 46 11.49 -1.11 8.44
N VAL A 47 11.32 -1.80 7.32
CA VAL A 47 10.79 -1.27 6.06
C VAL A 47 9.34 -1.72 5.93
N VAL A 48 8.47 -0.75 5.74
CA VAL A 48 7.04 -0.90 5.54
C VAL A 48 6.73 -0.51 4.10
N ILE A 49 6.01 -1.38 3.40
CA ILE A 49 5.48 -1.12 2.06
C ILE A 49 3.97 -1.30 2.11
N VAL A 50 3.23 -0.32 1.58
CA VAL A 50 1.78 -0.42 1.39
C VAL A 50 1.48 -0.38 -0.10
N GLN A 51 0.82 -1.41 -0.61
CA GLN A 51 0.42 -1.51 -2.00
C GLN A 51 -1.10 -1.54 -2.13
N ASP A 52 -1.63 -0.78 -3.08
CA ASP A 52 -3.02 -0.85 -3.51
C ASP A 52 -3.22 -2.07 -4.42
N TYR A 53 -4.05 -3.01 -4.00
CA TYR A 53 -4.48 -4.20 -4.74
C TYR A 53 -5.94 -4.11 -5.19
N SER A 54 -6.56 -2.94 -5.09
CA SER A 54 -7.96 -2.72 -5.49
C SER A 54 -8.16 -2.69 -7.01
N LYS A 55 -7.06 -2.63 -7.77
CA LYS A 55 -7.02 -2.56 -9.24
C LYS A 55 -6.16 -3.68 -9.79
N GLU A 56 -6.34 -3.97 -11.08
CA GLU A 56 -5.59 -4.99 -11.81
C GLU A 56 -4.06 -4.80 -11.75
N HIS A 57 -3.61 -3.55 -11.66
CA HIS A 57 -2.19 -3.19 -11.58
C HIS A 57 -1.87 -2.67 -10.18
N PRO A 58 -1.21 -3.47 -9.32
CA PRO A 58 -0.87 -3.04 -7.98
C PRO A 58 0.05 -1.83 -7.98
N ARG A 59 -0.19 -0.89 -7.08
CA ARG A 59 0.61 0.34 -6.96
C ARG A 59 1.11 0.54 -5.54
N THR A 60 2.41 0.78 -5.39
CA THR A 60 2.96 1.21 -4.10
C THR A 60 2.44 2.60 -3.75
N LEU A 61 1.73 2.69 -2.62
CA LEU A 61 1.22 3.93 -2.05
C LEU A 61 2.17 4.51 -1.01
N TYR A 62 2.94 3.66 -0.34
CA TYR A 62 3.91 4.04 0.70
C TYR A 62 5.09 3.07 0.72
N SER A 63 6.29 3.60 0.96
CA SER A 63 7.51 2.86 1.25
C SER A 63 8.35 3.69 2.22
N GLY A 64 8.61 3.17 3.41
CA GLY A 64 9.33 3.89 4.46
C GLY A 64 9.40 3.09 5.75
N SER A 65 9.78 3.70 6.86
CA SER A 65 9.98 3.00 8.15
C SER A 65 8.85 3.20 9.16
N LEU A 66 7.83 4.00 8.84
CA LEU A 66 6.75 4.28 9.77
C LEU A 66 5.82 3.08 9.89
N LEU A 67 5.59 2.64 11.12
CA LEU A 67 4.56 1.63 11.44
C LEU A 67 3.14 2.23 11.46
N SER A 68 3.03 3.56 11.28
CA SER A 68 1.75 4.25 11.16
C SER A 68 1.64 5.08 9.86
N PRO A 69 1.77 4.47 8.67
CA PRO A 69 1.73 5.22 7.42
C PRO A 69 0.30 5.69 7.12
N ALA A 70 0.17 6.90 6.57
CA ALA A 70 -1.07 7.35 5.96
C ALA A 70 -0.96 7.30 4.44
N VAL A 71 -1.95 6.70 3.79
CA VAL A 71 -2.00 6.56 2.34
C VAL A 71 -3.27 7.18 1.76
N LYS A 72 -3.14 7.76 0.58
CA LYS A 72 -4.27 8.26 -0.19
C LYS A 72 -4.93 7.08 -0.93
N ILE A 73 -6.24 6.93 -0.73
CA ILE A 73 -7.06 5.88 -1.34
C ILE A 73 -8.12 6.49 -2.24
N GLU A 74 -8.64 5.70 -3.18
CA GLU A 74 -9.81 6.10 -3.97
C GLU A 74 -11.11 5.77 -3.23
N ARG A 75 -12.09 6.66 -3.36
CA ARG A 75 -13.40 6.58 -2.70
C ARG A 75 -14.51 6.59 -3.76
N ILE A 76 -14.53 5.55 -4.60
CA ILE A 76 -15.42 5.46 -5.76
C ILE A 76 -16.83 5.06 -5.29
N PRO A 77 -17.84 5.93 -5.43
CA PRO A 77 -19.23 5.54 -5.15
C PRO A 77 -19.69 4.52 -6.19
N VAL A 78 -20.40 3.49 -5.76
CA VAL A 78 -20.94 2.44 -6.65
C VAL A 78 -22.46 2.40 -6.67
N ASP A 79 -23.11 2.71 -5.56
CA ASP A 79 -24.57 2.67 -5.43
C ASP A 79 -25.04 3.52 -4.24
N THR A 80 -26.36 3.70 -4.11
CA THR A 80 -27.00 4.33 -2.95
C THR A 80 -28.10 3.44 -2.40
N TYR A 81 -28.26 3.42 -1.08
CA TYR A 81 -29.29 2.61 -0.41
C TYR A 81 -29.93 3.39 0.73
N VAL A 82 -31.17 3.04 1.06
CA VAL A 82 -31.89 3.64 2.19
C VAL A 82 -31.70 2.77 3.42
N GLU A 83 -31.13 3.34 4.48
CA GLU A 83 -31.00 2.68 5.78
C GLU A 83 -32.06 3.22 6.73
N ARG A 84 -32.82 2.32 7.37
CA ARG A 84 -33.73 2.71 8.46
C ARG A 84 -32.90 2.88 9.73
N VAL A 85 -32.93 4.08 10.29
CA VAL A 85 -32.22 4.42 11.52
C VAL A 85 -33.26 4.72 12.59
N GLN A 86 -33.07 4.17 13.78
CA GLN A 86 -33.84 4.57 14.96
C GLN A 86 -32.96 5.45 15.84
N GLU A 87 -33.35 6.72 15.99
CA GLU A 87 -32.76 7.64 16.96
C GLU A 87 -33.86 8.17 17.86
N ASN A 88 -33.64 8.15 19.18
CA ASN A 88 -34.58 8.64 20.19
C ASN A 88 -36.02 8.10 20.04
N GLY A 89 -36.17 6.82 19.68
CA GLY A 89 -37.46 6.16 19.51
C GLY A 89 -38.24 6.53 18.24
N LYS A 90 -37.71 7.43 17.39
CA LYS A 90 -38.30 7.76 16.08
C LYS A 90 -37.60 6.98 14.97
N SER A 91 -38.38 6.30 14.14
CA SER A 91 -37.86 5.64 12.94
C SER A 91 -37.73 6.67 11.82
N GLY A 92 -36.52 6.82 11.29
CA GLY A 92 -36.21 7.63 10.11
C GLY A 92 -35.56 6.79 9.02
N SER A 93 -35.52 7.33 7.81
CA SER A 93 -34.80 6.76 6.67
C SER A 93 -33.68 7.70 6.27
N VAL A 94 -32.46 7.19 6.17
CA VAL A 94 -31.29 7.96 5.73
C VAL A 94 -30.76 7.36 4.44
N LEU A 95 -30.60 8.18 3.41
CA LEU A 95 -29.94 7.78 2.16
C LEU A 95 -28.43 7.68 2.41
N LYS A 96 -27.83 6.53 2.13
CA LYS A 96 -26.39 6.29 2.25
C LYS A 96 -25.79 5.87 0.91
N THR A 97 -24.50 6.15 0.75
CA THR A 97 -23.73 5.76 -0.44
C THR A 97 -22.90 4.53 -0.11
N ARG A 98 -22.91 3.55 -1.03
CA ARG A 98 -22.01 2.41 -1.04
C ARG A 98 -20.77 2.77 -1.85
N PHE A 99 -19.61 2.40 -1.35
CA PHE A 99 -18.32 2.64 -2.00
C PHE A 99 -17.69 1.32 -2.45
N ARG A 100 -16.88 1.38 -3.51
CA ARG A 100 -16.04 0.25 -3.91
C ARG A 100 -15.08 -0.10 -2.77
N PRO A 101 -14.94 -1.39 -2.41
CA PRO A 101 -13.93 -1.80 -1.45
C PRO A 101 -12.51 -1.46 -1.92
N VAL A 102 -11.67 -1.07 -0.96
CA VAL A 102 -10.24 -0.88 -1.14
C VAL A 102 -9.53 -2.04 -0.49
N SER A 103 -8.59 -2.66 -1.21
CA SER A 103 -7.74 -3.75 -0.75
C SER A 103 -6.29 -3.28 -0.72
N LEU A 104 -5.65 -3.30 0.45
CA LEU A 104 -4.25 -2.93 0.61
C LEU A 104 -3.45 -4.13 1.08
N LEU A 105 -2.30 -4.37 0.45
CA LEU A 105 -1.26 -5.28 0.96
C LEU A 105 -0.27 -4.46 1.78
N VAL A 106 -0.16 -4.79 3.06
CA VAL A 106 0.82 -4.22 3.98
C VAL A 106 1.94 -5.25 4.15
N ILE A 107 3.16 -4.86 3.79
CA ILE A 107 4.38 -5.67 3.96
C ILE A 107 5.24 -4.97 4.99
N VAL A 108 5.77 -5.74 5.94
CA VAL A 108 6.73 -5.29 6.94
C VAL A 108 7.93 -6.23 6.86
N ALA A 109 9.14 -5.68 6.80
CA ALA A 109 10.37 -6.48 6.81
C ALA A 109 11.48 -5.75 7.56
N ASP A 110 12.33 -6.49 8.25
CA ASP A 110 13.61 -6.02 8.76
C ASP A 110 14.72 -7.03 8.42
N GLU A 111 15.86 -6.96 9.10
CA GLU A 111 16.98 -7.88 8.89
C GLU A 111 16.67 -9.35 9.24
N ASN A 112 15.72 -9.59 10.16
CA ASN A 112 15.46 -10.87 10.78
C ASN A 112 14.04 -11.40 10.51
N TYR A 113 13.10 -10.51 10.22
CA TYR A 113 11.68 -10.81 10.11
C TYR A 113 11.10 -10.25 8.84
N TRP A 114 10.07 -10.92 8.34
CA TRP A 114 9.16 -10.36 7.33
C TRP A 114 7.75 -10.83 7.58
N GLY A 115 6.78 -10.02 7.18
CA GLY A 115 5.37 -10.34 7.29
C GLY A 115 4.56 -9.58 6.28
N ALA A 116 3.38 -10.11 5.97
CA ALA A 116 2.45 -9.46 5.08
C ALA A 116 1.01 -9.67 5.53
N ARG A 117 0.15 -8.67 5.33
CA ARG A 117 -1.29 -8.77 5.55
C ARG A 117 -2.06 -7.99 4.49
N VAL A 118 -3.10 -8.63 3.96
CA VAL A 118 -4.10 -7.95 3.12
C VAL A 118 -5.21 -7.43 4.02
N ILE A 119 -5.58 -6.16 3.85
CA ILE A 119 -6.71 -5.51 4.49
C ILE A 119 -7.69 -5.03 3.41
N SER A 120 -8.95 -5.43 3.51
CA SER A 120 -10.01 -5.01 2.59
C SER A 120 -11.12 -4.32 3.37
N PHE A 121 -11.52 -3.13 2.92
CA PHE A 121 -12.52 -2.32 3.62
C PHE A 121 -13.28 -1.39 2.68
N GLU A 122 -14.49 -0.99 3.08
CA GLU A 122 -15.26 0.03 2.39
C GLU A 122 -14.95 1.42 2.98
N PRO A 123 -14.47 2.39 2.19
CA PRO A 123 -14.07 3.70 2.69
C PRO A 123 -15.29 4.63 2.88
N LYS A 124 -16.10 4.37 3.91
CA LYS A 124 -17.33 5.14 4.20
C LYS A 124 -17.07 6.59 4.63
N LYS A 125 -15.90 6.86 5.22
CA LYS A 125 -15.49 8.19 5.71
C LYS A 125 -14.31 8.71 4.88
N PRO A 126 -14.14 10.04 4.74
CA PRO A 126 -12.97 10.62 4.07
C PRO A 126 -11.64 10.25 4.74
N LEU A 127 -11.66 10.05 6.06
CA LEU A 127 -10.53 9.58 6.86
C LEU A 127 -10.93 8.29 7.58
N VAL A 128 -10.15 7.23 7.39
CA VAL A 128 -10.34 5.93 8.05
C VAL A 128 -9.06 5.54 8.77
N ARG A 129 -9.19 5.00 9.99
CA ARG A 129 -8.10 4.40 10.75
C ARG A 129 -8.26 2.89 10.75
N ILE A 130 -7.19 2.18 10.41
CA ILE A 130 -7.24 0.74 10.19
C ILE A 130 -6.14 0.08 11.02
N PRO A 131 -6.47 -0.68 12.07
CA PRO A 131 -5.50 -1.54 12.72
C PRO A 131 -5.17 -2.72 11.79
N ALA A 132 -3.89 -2.99 11.59
CA ALA A 132 -3.40 -4.10 10.79
C ALA A 132 -2.38 -4.92 11.58
N GLU A 133 -2.78 -6.09 12.09
CA GLU A 133 -1.85 -6.97 12.81
C GLU A 133 -1.11 -7.83 11.79
N VAL A 134 0.18 -7.57 11.57
CA VAL A 134 0.96 -8.25 10.55
C VAL A 134 1.68 -9.43 11.20
N PRO A 135 1.38 -10.69 10.81
CA PRO A 135 2.09 -11.84 11.34
C PRO A 135 3.52 -11.84 10.81
N LEU A 136 4.49 -11.89 11.71
CA LEU A 136 5.91 -11.89 11.36
C LEU A 136 6.46 -13.32 11.31
N HIS A 137 7.32 -13.56 10.32
CA HIS A 137 8.07 -14.78 10.12
C HIS A 137 9.56 -14.48 10.26
N TYR A 138 10.23 -15.19 11.17
CA TYR A 138 11.69 -15.11 11.29
C TYR A 138 12.36 -15.75 10.07
N ALA A 139 13.07 -14.94 9.30
CA ALA A 139 13.87 -15.36 8.15
C ALA A 139 15.06 -14.40 7.98
N PRO A 140 16.14 -14.58 8.77
CA PRO A 140 17.26 -13.67 8.74
C PRO A 140 17.92 -13.63 7.37
N ALA A 141 18.20 -12.43 6.90
CA ALA A 141 18.94 -12.24 5.66
C ALA A 141 20.27 -12.97 5.75
N LYS A 142 20.49 -13.98 4.90
CA LYS A 142 21.78 -14.66 4.82
C LYS A 142 22.82 -13.60 4.48
N LYS A 143 23.65 -13.21 5.46
CA LYS A 143 24.88 -12.46 5.22
C LYS A 143 25.74 -13.31 4.30
N ARG A 144 25.62 -13.14 2.97
CA ARG A 144 26.68 -13.59 2.07
C ARG A 144 27.92 -12.86 2.57
N LYS A 145 28.89 -13.61 3.10
CA LYS A 145 30.27 -13.14 3.21
C LYS A 145 30.65 -12.72 1.79
N LEU A 146 30.55 -11.41 1.49
CA LEU A 146 31.24 -10.83 0.36
C LEU A 146 32.71 -11.08 0.68
N ARG A 147 33.24 -12.11 0.04
CA ARG A 147 34.66 -12.39 0.03
C ARG A 147 35.36 -11.15 -0.56
N PRO A 148 36.33 -10.53 0.14
CA PRO A 148 37.08 -9.37 -0.37
C PRO A 148 37.82 -9.67 -1.68
N ASP A 149 37.98 -10.95 -2.02
CA ASP A 149 38.73 -11.51 -3.14
C ASP A 149 38.07 -11.32 -4.53
N CYS A 150 37.00 -10.53 -4.65
CA CYS A 150 36.40 -10.19 -5.95
C CYS A 150 36.73 -8.78 -6.48
N PHE A 151 37.60 -8.00 -5.82
CA PHE A 151 38.20 -6.80 -6.45
C PHE A 151 39.34 -7.19 -7.41
N GLY A 152 39.00 -7.99 -8.42
CA GLY A 152 39.73 -8.04 -9.68
C GLY A 152 39.02 -7.11 -10.64
N HIS A 153 39.68 -6.02 -11.04
CA HIS A 153 39.23 -5.10 -12.07
C HIS A 153 38.60 -5.84 -13.27
N ARG A 154 37.28 -5.82 -13.39
CA ARG A 154 36.59 -5.99 -14.67
C ARG A 154 35.60 -4.84 -14.84
N PRO A 155 35.63 -4.14 -15.98
CA PRO A 155 34.62 -3.13 -16.28
C PRO A 155 33.25 -3.79 -16.37
N TRP A 156 32.25 -3.11 -15.82
CA TRP A 156 30.84 -3.43 -15.99
C TRP A 156 30.45 -3.37 -17.47
N HIS A 157 30.24 -4.52 -18.12
CA HIS A 157 29.44 -4.65 -19.34
C HIS A 157 28.15 -5.38 -18.97
N GLY A 158 27.15 -4.62 -18.50
CA GLY A 158 25.84 -5.12 -18.09
C GLY A 158 24.67 -4.47 -18.81
N GLN A 159 24.91 -3.84 -19.97
CA GLN A 159 23.87 -3.18 -20.78
C GLN A 159 23.52 -3.93 -22.08
N ASP A 160 24.20 -5.03 -22.40
CA ASP A 160 24.04 -5.73 -23.70
C ASP A 160 23.28 -7.06 -23.64
N GLU A 161 22.80 -7.51 -22.47
CA GLU A 161 22.10 -8.80 -22.34
C GLU A 161 20.57 -8.73 -22.26
N TRP A 162 19.97 -7.55 -22.44
CA TRP A 162 18.51 -7.43 -22.56
C TRP A 162 18.01 -7.34 -24.02
N ASN A 163 18.92 -7.36 -25.00
CA ASN A 163 18.56 -7.14 -26.42
C ASN A 163 18.85 -8.34 -27.35
N LYS A 164 18.98 -9.57 -26.81
CA LYS A 164 19.25 -10.79 -27.60
C LYS A 164 18.11 -11.82 -27.67
N ASN A 165 16.96 -11.58 -27.04
CA ASN A 165 15.79 -12.47 -27.16
C ASN A 165 14.68 -11.94 -28.09
N GLY A 166 14.92 -10.82 -28.79
CA GLY A 166 14.01 -10.28 -29.79
C GLY A 166 14.41 -10.67 -31.22
N ARG A 167 14.14 -11.91 -31.65
CA ARG A 167 13.64 -12.28 -33.00
C ARG A 167 13.68 -13.80 -33.29
N ASN A 168 12.58 -14.27 -33.87
CA ASN A 168 12.40 -15.49 -34.67
C ASN A 168 12.48 -16.88 -34.00
N LYS A 169 11.32 -17.36 -33.52
CA LYS A 169 10.94 -18.76 -33.75
C LYS A 169 9.95 -18.81 -34.90
N LYS A 170 10.45 -19.07 -36.11
CA LYS A 170 9.66 -19.56 -37.25
C LYS A 170 9.25 -21.01 -36.93
N TYR A 171 7.96 -21.30 -37.04
CA TYR A 171 7.44 -22.67 -37.06
C TYR A 171 7.92 -23.40 -38.32
N PRO A 172 8.41 -24.65 -38.25
CA PRO A 172 8.44 -25.52 -39.40
C PRO A 172 7.15 -26.34 -39.45
N TRP A 173 6.31 -26.03 -40.44
CA TRP A 173 5.42 -27.02 -41.04
C TRP A 173 6.27 -27.96 -41.90
N SER A 174 6.16 -29.26 -41.67
CA SER A 174 6.33 -30.27 -42.72
C SER A 174 5.58 -31.52 -42.30
N GLY A 175 4.40 -31.73 -42.88
CA GLY A 175 3.76 -33.03 -42.93
C GLY A 175 4.40 -33.88 -44.04
N ARG A 176 4.50 -35.18 -43.78
CA ARG A 176 4.09 -36.28 -44.66
C ARG A 176 3.78 -37.48 -43.77
#